data_AF-A0A0W0MX53-F1
#
_entry.id   AF-A0A0W0MX53-F1
#
_cell.length_a   1.000
_cell.length_b   1.000
_cell.length_c   1.000
_cell.angle_alpha   90.00
_cell.angle_beta   90.00
_cell.angle_gamma   90.00
#
_symmetry.space_group_name_H-M   'P 1'
#
loop_
_entity.id
_entity.type
_entity.pdbx_description
1 polymer ?
#
loop_
_entity_poly.entity_id
_entity_poly.type
_entity_poly.pdbx_seq_one_letter_code
_entity_poly.pdbx_strand_id
1 'polypeptide(L)'
;MSIHLAGLVGTAFGFLFSAGLIKAAALPAVVVASRRNGGFGERLLRGTRIYLQTPRLRGLLALHLCAAAGGAMVFVNTIVIVRNFLDGSEQQVALALATFGGGSTLAALLLPKVLDRISDRCVMLSAATMMVLALLATAAAWIALPSWRDWALLLPAWGVLGVAYAGLVTPGGRLIRRSAHEEDLPAVFAAQFSFSHICWLLAYPLAGWVGLKFGLGVALAALSCLAVVGMLAAVRSWPRDDQSVLVHEHGDLPDDHAHLRSYGVAPHAHPFVIDTLHRRWPG
;
A
#
# COMPACT_ATOMS: atom_id res chain seq x y z
N MET A 1 21.41 15.94 -26.99
CA MET A 1 20.36 15.12 -27.65
C MET A 1 20.46 13.62 -27.33
N SER A 2 21.64 13.07 -27.01
CA SER A 2 21.81 11.61 -26.79
C SER A 2 21.33 11.07 -25.43
N ILE A 3 21.24 11.89 -24.38
CA ILE A 3 20.88 11.44 -23.02
C ILE A 3 19.37 11.14 -22.90
N HIS A 4 18.52 11.88 -23.60
CA HIS A 4 17.06 11.62 -23.61
C HIS A 4 16.71 10.33 -24.37
N LEU A 5 17.45 10.00 -25.43
CA LEU A 5 17.27 8.73 -26.16
C LEU A 5 17.63 7.52 -25.30
N ALA A 6 18.71 7.59 -24.52
CA ALA A 6 19.12 6.49 -23.65
C ALA A 6 18.07 6.12 -22.60
N GLY A 7 17.40 7.12 -22.00
CA GLY A 7 16.30 6.90 -21.06
C GLY A 7 15.05 6.29 -21.71
N LEU A 8 14.69 6.75 -22.92
CA LEU A 8 13.58 6.19 -23.70
C LEU A 8 13.83 4.74 -24.12
N VAL A 9 15.06 4.43 -24.56
CA VAL A 9 15.47 3.06 -24.92
C VAL A 9 15.44 2.13 -23.71
N GLY A 10 15.93 2.59 -22.55
CA GLY A 10 15.87 1.80 -21.31
C GLY A 10 14.44 1.50 -20.86
N THR A 11 13.55 2.49 -20.96
CA THR A 11 12.12 2.31 -20.60
C THR A 11 11.42 1.38 -21.60
N ALA A 12 11.68 1.52 -22.90
CA ALA A 12 11.17 0.63 -23.94
C ALA A 12 11.63 -0.81 -23.72
N PHE A 13 12.89 -1.02 -23.36
CA PHE A 13 13.42 -2.35 -23.04
C PHE A 13 12.75 -2.94 -21.79
N GLY A 14 12.56 -2.14 -20.74
CA GLY A 14 11.82 -2.53 -19.54
C GLY A 14 10.38 -2.96 -19.86
N PHE A 15 9.67 -2.22 -20.72
CA PHE A 15 8.33 -2.57 -21.16
C PHE A 15 8.30 -3.86 -22.01
N LEU A 16 9.22 -4.02 -22.95
CA LEU A 16 9.31 -5.22 -23.78
C LEU A 16 9.63 -6.46 -22.94
N PHE A 17 10.53 -6.34 -21.98
CA PHE A 17 10.87 -7.40 -21.04
C PHE A 17 9.66 -7.77 -20.16
N SER A 18 8.96 -6.77 -19.63
CA SER A 18 7.75 -6.98 -18.82
C SER A 18 6.62 -7.63 -19.65
N ALA A 19 6.43 -7.21 -20.90
CA ALA A 19 5.48 -7.84 -21.82
C ALA A 19 5.83 -9.31 -22.15
N GLY A 20 7.12 -9.62 -22.28
CA GLY A 20 7.62 -10.98 -22.43
C GLY A 20 7.31 -11.85 -21.21
N LEU A 21 7.54 -11.32 -20.00
CA LEU A 21 7.21 -12.01 -18.74
C LEU A 21 5.71 -12.25 -18.60
N ILE A 22 4.86 -11.28 -18.98
CA ILE A 22 3.39 -11.44 -18.96
C ILE A 22 2.94 -12.50 -19.94
N LYS A 23 3.49 -12.55 -21.17
CA LYS A 23 3.18 -13.60 -22.14
C LYS A 23 3.64 -14.99 -21.69
N ALA A 24 4.76 -15.07 -20.97
CA ALA A 24 5.27 -16.31 -20.42
C ALA A 24 4.48 -16.79 -19.18
N ALA A 25 3.75 -15.90 -18.51
CA ALA A 25 2.89 -16.25 -17.40
C ALA A 25 1.64 -17.00 -17.92
N ALA A 26 1.56 -18.31 -17.64
CA ALA A 26 0.34 -19.08 -17.87
C ALA A 26 -0.75 -18.59 -16.90
N LEU A 27 -1.59 -17.66 -17.35
CA LEU A 27 -2.73 -17.17 -16.60
C LEU A 27 -3.88 -18.21 -16.70
N PRO A 28 -4.39 -18.73 -15.58
CA PRO A 28 -5.56 -19.61 -15.59
C PRO A 28 -6.76 -18.90 -16.22
N ALA A 29 -7.58 -19.65 -16.95
CA ALA A 29 -8.82 -19.12 -17.52
C ALA A 29 -9.72 -18.59 -16.39
N VAL A 30 -10.11 -17.31 -16.48
CA VAL A 30 -11.03 -16.69 -15.53
C VAL A 30 -12.42 -17.28 -15.81
N VAL A 31 -12.85 -18.22 -14.96
CA VAL A 31 -14.25 -18.66 -14.92
C VAL A 31 -15.05 -17.46 -14.43
N VAL A 32 -15.85 -16.87 -15.32
CA VAL A 32 -16.78 -15.80 -14.97
C VAL A 32 -17.81 -16.40 -14.02
N ALA A 33 -17.65 -16.17 -12.72
CA ALA A 33 -18.56 -16.64 -11.70
C ALA A 33 -19.99 -16.13 -11.99
N SER A 34 -20.93 -17.04 -11.85
CA SER A 34 -22.35 -16.92 -12.15
C SER A 34 -22.98 -15.66 -11.52
N ARG A 35 -23.89 -15.02 -12.28
CA ARG A 35 -24.66 -13.84 -11.87
C ARG A 35 -25.39 -14.12 -10.55
N ARG A 36 -24.88 -13.62 -9.42
CA ARG A 36 -25.59 -13.61 -8.13
C ARG A 36 -26.61 -12.48 -8.08
N ASN A 37 -27.82 -12.80 -7.62
CA ASN A 37 -28.95 -11.88 -7.47
C ASN A 37 -28.64 -10.79 -6.43
N GLY A 38 -28.51 -9.55 -6.89
CA GLY A 38 -28.34 -8.35 -6.06
C GLY A 38 -28.43 -7.10 -6.93
N GLY A 39 -29.02 -6.02 -6.40
CA GLY A 39 -29.19 -4.76 -7.15
C GLY A 39 -27.85 -4.16 -7.58
N PHE A 40 -27.83 -3.37 -8.66
CA PHE A 40 -26.60 -2.75 -9.19
C PHE A 40 -25.81 -1.97 -8.12
N GLY A 41 -26.50 -1.25 -7.22
CA GLY A 41 -25.88 -0.53 -6.11
C GLY A 41 -25.25 -1.43 -5.05
N GLU A 42 -25.87 -2.58 -4.71
CA GLU A 42 -25.27 -3.56 -3.81
C GLU A 42 -24.02 -4.19 -4.42
N ARG A 43 -24.02 -4.43 -5.73
CA ARG A 43 -22.85 -4.92 -6.46
C ARG A 43 -21.72 -3.90 -6.49
N LEU A 44 -22.04 -2.62 -6.65
CA LEU A 44 -21.06 -1.53 -6.68
C LEU A 44 -20.37 -1.32 -5.32
N LEU A 45 -21.13 -1.37 -4.23
CA LEU A 45 -20.63 -1.12 -2.87
C LEU A 45 -20.15 -2.37 -2.14
N ARG A 46 -20.31 -3.57 -2.72
CA ARG A 46 -19.88 -4.84 -2.12
C ARG A 46 -18.40 -4.84 -1.77
N GLY A 47 -17.54 -4.49 -2.74
CA GLY A 47 -16.09 -4.45 -2.53
C GLY A 47 -15.69 -3.49 -1.42
N THR A 48 -16.27 -2.27 -1.42
CA THR A 48 -16.09 -1.27 -0.36
C THR A 48 -16.54 -1.78 1.00
N ARG A 49 -17.70 -2.46 1.08
CA ARG A 49 -18.23 -3.02 2.32
C ARG A 49 -17.31 -4.10 2.87
N ILE A 50 -16.93 -5.09 2.06
CA ILE A 50 -15.98 -6.15 2.44
C ILE A 50 -14.67 -5.51 2.94
N TYR A 51 -14.15 -4.54 2.20
CA TYR A 51 -12.91 -3.86 2.54
C TYR A 51 -12.98 -3.14 3.89
N LEU A 52 -14.02 -2.34 4.13
CA LEU A 52 -14.14 -1.54 5.36
C LEU A 52 -14.60 -2.35 6.58
N GLN A 53 -15.26 -3.49 6.39
CA GLN A 53 -15.68 -4.37 7.48
C GLN A 53 -14.62 -5.39 7.89
N THR A 54 -13.58 -5.59 7.08
CA THR A 54 -12.48 -6.52 7.40
C THR A 54 -11.34 -5.77 8.10
N PRO A 55 -11.02 -6.06 9.39
CA PRO A 55 -10.03 -5.31 10.17
C PRO A 55 -8.65 -5.18 9.50
N ARG A 56 -8.13 -6.29 8.98
CA ARG A 56 -6.86 -6.34 8.21
C ARG A 56 -6.85 -5.41 6.99
N LEU A 57 -7.96 -5.26 6.28
CA LEU A 57 -8.07 -4.37 5.11
C LEU A 57 -8.18 -2.90 5.52
N ARG A 58 -8.83 -2.59 6.65
CA ARG A 58 -8.76 -1.24 7.25
C ARG A 58 -7.32 -0.88 7.62
N GLY A 59 -6.57 -1.84 8.15
CA GLY A 59 -5.13 -1.71 8.40
C GLY A 59 -4.35 -1.42 7.12
N LEU A 60 -4.64 -2.15 6.04
CA LEU A 60 -4.04 -1.92 4.72
C LEU A 60 -4.32 -0.50 4.19
N LEU A 61 -5.54 0.01 4.33
CA LEU A 61 -5.87 1.39 3.96
C LEU A 61 -5.05 2.40 4.77
N ALA A 62 -4.94 2.22 6.07
CA ALA A 62 -4.14 3.09 6.91
C ALA A 62 -2.64 3.06 6.52
N LEU A 63 -2.13 1.91 6.09
CA LEU A 63 -0.78 1.76 5.55
C LEU A 63 -0.61 2.42 4.17
N HIS A 64 -1.66 2.41 3.33
CA HIS A 64 -1.66 3.18 2.08
C HIS A 64 -1.57 4.68 2.34
N LEU A 65 -2.14 5.19 3.42
CA LEU A 65 -1.97 6.59 3.83
C LEU A 65 -0.51 6.90 4.16
N CYS A 66 0.17 5.99 4.88
CA CYS A 66 1.60 6.10 5.17
C CYS A 66 2.46 6.05 3.90
N ALA A 67 2.16 5.13 2.98
CA ALA A 67 2.83 5.03 1.68
C ALA A 67 2.63 6.29 0.83
N ALA A 68 1.41 6.84 0.81
CA ALA A 68 1.09 8.08 0.10
C ALA A 68 1.84 9.28 0.69
N ALA A 69 2.00 9.37 2.01
CA ALA A 69 2.76 10.45 2.65
C ALA A 69 4.24 10.45 2.21
N GLY A 70 4.91 9.29 2.28
CA GLY A 70 6.29 9.16 1.84
C GLY A 70 6.46 9.32 0.34
N GLY A 71 5.57 8.70 -0.44
CA GLY A 71 5.58 8.80 -1.90
C GLY A 71 5.32 10.23 -2.39
N ALA A 72 4.40 10.97 -1.77
CA ALA A 72 4.14 12.36 -2.13
C ALA A 72 5.33 13.27 -1.79
N MET A 73 6.02 13.03 -0.66
CA MET A 73 7.27 13.72 -0.35
C MET A 73 8.29 13.55 -1.48
N VAL A 74 8.45 12.31 -1.96
CA VAL A 74 9.37 12.01 -3.05
C VAL A 74 8.87 12.62 -4.36
N PHE A 75 7.69 12.25 -4.85
CA PHE A 75 7.25 12.63 -6.19
C PHE A 75 7.00 14.13 -6.37
N VAL A 76 6.53 14.82 -5.33
CA VAL A 76 6.21 16.26 -5.42
C VAL A 76 7.41 17.12 -5.03
N ASN A 77 8.10 16.78 -3.95
CA ASN A 77 9.11 17.68 -3.39
C ASN A 77 10.54 17.41 -3.85
N THR A 78 10.83 16.30 -4.57
CA THR A 78 12.19 16.07 -5.11
C THR A 78 12.62 17.20 -6.04
N ILE A 79 11.76 17.61 -6.97
CA ILE A 79 12.06 18.71 -7.91
C ILE A 79 12.35 19.99 -7.13
N VAL A 80 11.56 20.30 -6.10
CA VAL A 80 11.71 21.49 -5.26
C VAL A 80 13.04 21.44 -4.50
N ILE A 81 13.35 20.31 -3.85
CA ILE A 81 14.60 20.13 -3.11
C ILE A 81 15.80 20.28 -4.03
N VAL A 82 15.83 19.51 -5.11
CA VAL A 82 17.01 19.44 -5.97
C VAL A 82 17.21 20.75 -6.71
N ARG A 83 16.17 21.33 -7.28
CA ARG A 83 16.29 22.53 -8.13
C ARG A 83 16.43 23.82 -7.33
N ASN A 84 15.75 23.93 -6.19
CA ASN A 84 15.68 25.20 -5.45
C ASN A 84 16.60 25.26 -4.23
N PHE A 85 17.03 24.11 -3.69
CA PHE A 85 17.86 24.06 -2.49
C PHE A 85 19.23 23.43 -2.70
N LEU A 86 19.42 22.57 -3.71
CA LEU A 86 20.71 21.95 -4.04
C LEU A 86 21.33 22.50 -5.33
N ASP A 87 20.67 23.48 -5.98
CA ASP A 87 21.04 24.04 -7.28
C ASP A 87 21.35 22.97 -8.35
N GLY A 88 20.68 21.81 -8.25
CA GLY A 88 20.93 20.65 -9.08
C GLY A 88 20.23 20.71 -10.44
N SER A 89 20.69 19.88 -11.38
CA SER A 89 20.11 19.72 -12.71
C SER A 89 18.91 18.78 -12.75
N GLU A 90 18.18 18.74 -13.88
CA GLU A 90 17.11 17.74 -14.10
C GLU A 90 17.63 16.30 -14.06
N GLN A 91 18.87 16.06 -14.49
CA GLN A 91 19.51 14.75 -14.39
C GLN A 91 19.68 14.32 -12.94
N GLN A 92 19.97 15.28 -12.05
CA GLN A 92 20.10 15.03 -10.62
C GLN A 92 18.75 14.80 -9.94
N VAL A 93 17.66 15.43 -10.42
CA VAL A 93 16.29 15.09 -10.02
C VAL A 93 15.98 13.63 -10.38
N ALA A 94 16.29 13.25 -11.63
CA ALA A 94 16.13 11.89 -12.10
C ALA A 94 16.97 10.90 -11.29
N LEU A 95 18.19 11.27 -10.88
CA LEU A 95 19.04 10.45 -10.02
C LEU A 95 18.43 10.21 -8.63
N ALA A 96 17.85 11.24 -8.00
CA ALA A 96 17.17 11.10 -6.72
C ALA A 96 15.94 10.18 -6.83
N LEU A 97 15.13 10.37 -7.87
CA LEU A 97 13.98 9.49 -8.15
C LEU A 97 14.41 8.06 -8.50
N ALA A 98 15.52 7.90 -9.22
CA ALA A 98 16.10 6.59 -9.52
C ALA A 98 16.62 5.90 -8.26
N THR A 99 17.12 6.66 -7.29
CA THR A 99 17.57 6.10 -6.00
C THR A 99 16.38 5.60 -5.17
N PHE A 100 15.28 6.34 -5.13
CA PHE A 100 14.02 5.87 -4.56
C PHE A 100 13.50 4.61 -5.28
N GLY A 101 13.45 4.65 -6.62
CA GLY A 101 13.02 3.52 -7.44
C GLY A 101 13.92 2.28 -7.27
N GLY A 102 15.23 2.49 -7.14
CA GLY A 102 16.23 1.45 -6.89
C GLY A 102 16.03 0.80 -5.52
N GLY A 103 15.83 1.59 -4.47
CA GLY A 103 15.48 1.08 -3.13
C GLY A 103 14.18 0.27 -3.15
N SER A 104 13.15 0.78 -3.83
CA SER A 104 11.87 0.07 -3.99
C SER A 104 12.01 -1.23 -4.77
N THR A 105 12.78 -1.23 -5.85
CA THR A 105 13.01 -2.42 -6.69
C THR A 105 13.77 -3.48 -5.90
N LEU A 106 14.86 -3.10 -5.22
CA LEU A 106 15.63 -3.99 -4.38
C LEU A 106 14.76 -4.64 -3.30
N ALA A 107 13.96 -3.83 -2.61
CA ALA A 107 13.03 -4.33 -1.60
C ALA A 107 11.99 -5.29 -2.18
N ALA A 108 11.39 -4.95 -3.34
CA ALA A 108 10.41 -5.81 -4.00
C ALA A 108 10.99 -7.17 -4.43
N LEU A 109 12.27 -7.23 -4.83
CA LEU A 109 12.95 -8.49 -5.17
C LEU A 109 13.27 -9.35 -3.95
N LEU A 110 13.53 -8.72 -2.79
CA LEU A 110 13.84 -9.43 -1.55
C LEU A 110 12.58 -9.86 -0.79
N LEU A 111 11.47 -9.14 -0.96
CA LEU A 111 10.23 -9.32 -0.19
C LEU A 111 9.64 -10.74 -0.27
N PRO A 112 9.63 -11.45 -1.43
CA PRO A 112 9.11 -12.81 -1.49
C PRO A 112 9.80 -13.72 -0.47
N LYS A 113 11.14 -13.72 -0.41
CA LYS A 113 11.93 -14.53 0.53
C LYS A 113 11.70 -14.14 1.99
N VAL A 114 11.48 -12.85 2.25
CA VAL A 114 11.18 -12.35 3.60
C VAL A 114 9.80 -12.83 4.05
N LEU A 115 8.81 -12.74 3.16
CA LEU A 115 7.42 -13.12 3.45
C LEU A 115 7.21 -14.65 3.55
N ASP A 116 8.18 -15.46 3.12
CA ASP A 116 8.19 -16.90 3.39
C ASP A 116 8.50 -17.22 4.86
N ARG A 117 9.12 -16.29 5.59
CA ARG A 117 9.55 -16.48 6.99
C ARG A 117 8.86 -15.56 7.98
N ILE A 118 8.36 -14.41 7.52
CA ILE A 118 7.80 -13.35 8.34
C ILE A 118 6.39 -13.03 7.85
N SER A 119 5.45 -12.84 8.79
CA SER A 119 4.07 -12.51 8.45
C SER A 119 3.93 -11.16 7.74
N ASP A 120 2.93 -11.05 6.85
CA ASP A 120 2.63 -9.79 6.12
C ASP A 120 2.51 -8.60 7.08
N ARG A 121 1.84 -8.80 8.22
CA ARG A 121 1.62 -7.76 9.25
C ARG A 121 2.95 -7.23 9.79
N CYS A 122 3.89 -8.11 10.10
CA CYS A 122 5.19 -7.72 10.65
C CYS A 122 6.00 -6.96 9.60
N VAL A 123 6.05 -7.44 8.36
CA VAL A 123 6.76 -6.76 7.26
C VAL A 123 6.18 -5.37 7.01
N MET A 124 4.86 -5.26 6.87
CA MET A 124 4.20 -4.00 6.53
C MET A 124 4.27 -2.97 7.68
N LEU A 125 4.13 -3.39 8.95
CA LEU A 125 4.29 -2.47 10.08
C LEU A 125 5.74 -2.04 10.28
N SER A 126 6.71 -2.92 10.01
CA SER A 126 8.13 -2.57 10.03
C SER A 126 8.44 -1.56 8.92
N ALA A 127 7.87 -1.75 7.73
CA ALA A 127 7.98 -0.80 6.62
C ALA A 127 7.32 0.55 6.95
N ALA A 128 6.16 0.55 7.63
CA ALA A 128 5.52 1.78 8.11
C ALA A 128 6.38 2.52 9.13
N THR A 129 6.98 1.78 10.06
CA THR A 129 7.90 2.34 11.06
C THR A 129 9.11 2.97 10.37
N MET A 130 9.71 2.25 9.40
CA MET A 130 10.82 2.76 8.62
C MET A 130 10.45 4.01 7.81
N MET A 131 9.26 4.05 7.21
CA MET A 131 8.73 5.22 6.51
C MET A 131 8.63 6.44 7.44
N VAL A 132 8.00 6.25 8.60
CA VAL A 132 7.83 7.30 9.62
C VAL A 132 9.18 7.81 10.11
N LEU A 133 10.10 6.91 10.46
CA LEU A 133 11.42 7.30 10.96
C LEU A 133 12.24 8.03 9.88
N ALA A 134 12.19 7.58 8.63
CA ALA A 134 12.88 8.24 7.53
C ALA A 134 12.33 9.65 7.27
N LEU A 135 11.00 9.82 7.28
CA LEU A 135 10.36 11.14 7.15
C LEU A 135 10.70 12.06 8.31
N LEU A 136 10.58 11.58 9.56
CA LEU A 136 10.91 12.35 10.75
C LEU A 136 12.39 12.74 10.80
N ALA A 137 13.30 11.81 10.47
CA ALA A 137 14.73 12.09 10.41
C ALA A 137 15.03 13.12 9.32
N THR A 138 14.40 13.02 8.16
CA THR A 138 14.54 13.99 7.06
C THR A 138 14.00 15.35 7.48
N ALA A 139 12.83 15.41 8.12
CA ALA A 139 12.25 16.64 8.63
C ALA A 139 13.13 17.30 9.71
N ALA A 140 13.63 16.51 10.66
CA ALA A 140 14.50 16.97 11.72
C ALA A 140 15.83 17.49 11.15
N ALA A 141 16.47 16.75 10.24
CA ALA A 141 17.68 17.20 9.56
C ALA A 141 17.44 18.50 8.76
N TRP A 142 16.30 18.61 8.08
CA TRP A 142 15.96 19.80 7.29
C TRP A 142 15.83 21.08 8.13
N ILE A 143 15.33 20.94 9.36
CA ILE A 143 15.11 22.04 10.31
C ILE A 143 16.38 22.35 11.10
N ALA A 144 17.03 21.33 11.65
CA ALA A 144 18.15 21.49 12.58
C ALA A 144 19.49 21.76 11.89
N LEU A 145 19.66 21.31 10.63
CA LEU A 145 20.92 21.41 9.89
C LEU A 145 20.74 22.10 8.52
N PRO A 146 20.40 23.40 8.46
CA PRO A 146 20.13 24.09 7.20
C PRO A 146 21.32 24.08 6.22
N SER A 147 22.55 24.08 6.74
CA SER A 147 23.80 24.05 5.97
C SER A 147 24.17 22.65 5.47
N TRP A 148 23.52 21.59 5.94
CA TRP A 148 23.81 20.20 5.56
C TRP A 148 22.82 19.66 4.52
N ARG A 149 22.15 20.55 3.77
CA ARG A 149 21.32 20.12 2.63
C ARG A 149 22.26 19.71 1.51
N ASP A 150 22.60 18.43 1.49
CA ASP A 150 23.50 17.84 0.50
C ASP A 150 22.99 16.48 0.01
N TRP A 151 23.48 16.07 -1.15
CA TRP A 151 23.27 14.79 -1.81
C TRP A 151 23.56 13.60 -0.91
N ALA A 152 24.56 13.73 -0.02
CA ALA A 152 24.94 12.72 0.95
C ALA A 152 23.80 12.35 1.92
N LEU A 153 22.88 13.27 2.21
CA LEU A 153 21.68 12.99 3.02
C LEU A 153 20.47 12.62 2.15
N LEU A 154 20.32 13.30 1.01
CA LEU A 154 19.15 13.11 0.14
C LEU A 154 19.07 11.69 -0.43
N LEU A 155 20.16 11.17 -1.00
CA LEU A 155 20.14 9.89 -1.71
C LEU A 155 19.86 8.71 -0.76
N PRO A 156 20.53 8.59 0.41
CA PRO A 156 20.19 7.52 1.36
C PRO A 156 18.75 7.64 1.88
N ALA A 157 18.28 8.84 2.20
CA ALA A 157 16.90 9.05 2.63
C ALA A 157 15.90 8.58 1.57
N TRP A 158 16.10 8.95 0.30
CA TRP A 158 15.24 8.52 -0.81
C TRP A 158 15.29 7.01 -1.03
N GLY A 159 16.48 6.40 -0.94
CA GLY A 159 16.64 4.95 -1.01
C GLY A 159 15.85 4.23 0.09
N VAL A 160 15.98 4.68 1.34
CA VAL A 160 15.24 4.13 2.49
C VAL A 160 13.72 4.31 2.33
N LEU A 161 13.27 5.50 1.91
CA LEU A 161 11.85 5.75 1.61
C LEU A 161 11.35 4.80 0.50
N GLY A 162 12.18 4.50 -0.50
CA GLY A 162 11.87 3.53 -1.56
C GLY A 162 11.69 2.12 -1.02
N VAL A 163 12.62 1.65 -0.18
CA VAL A 163 12.52 0.33 0.48
C VAL A 163 11.23 0.26 1.33
N ALA A 164 10.94 1.32 2.09
CA ALA A 164 9.76 1.38 2.95
C ALA A 164 8.47 1.36 2.13
N TYR A 165 8.44 2.11 1.03
CA TYR A 165 7.31 2.17 0.12
C TYR A 165 6.98 0.79 -0.47
N ALA A 166 7.98 0.04 -0.94
CA ALA A 166 7.77 -1.32 -1.44
C ALA A 166 7.23 -2.26 -0.34
N GLY A 167 7.80 -2.20 0.87
CA GLY A 167 7.34 -3.00 2.00
C GLY A 167 5.89 -2.72 2.41
N LEU A 168 5.39 -1.51 2.17
CA LEU A 168 4.00 -1.12 2.42
C LEU A 168 3.04 -1.60 1.33
N VAL A 169 3.46 -1.55 0.05
CA VAL A 169 2.55 -1.76 -1.09
C VAL A 169 2.57 -3.21 -1.58
N THR A 170 3.74 -3.84 -1.69
CA THR A 170 3.90 -5.15 -2.33
C THR A 170 3.12 -6.28 -1.64
N PRO A 171 3.07 -6.39 -0.29
CA PRO A 171 2.29 -7.44 0.37
C PRO A 171 0.77 -7.22 0.28
N GLY A 172 0.30 -6.02 -0.09
CA GLY A 172 -1.12 -5.65 -0.09
C GLY A 172 -2.00 -6.56 -0.96
N GLY A 173 -1.50 -7.00 -2.12
CA GLY A 173 -2.23 -7.92 -2.98
C GLY A 173 -2.40 -9.31 -2.36
N ARG A 174 -1.38 -9.80 -1.65
CA ARG A 174 -1.44 -11.06 -0.89
C ARG A 174 -2.43 -10.95 0.26
N LEU A 175 -2.40 -9.80 0.95
CA LEU A 175 -3.30 -9.48 2.05
C LEU A 175 -4.77 -9.44 1.59
N ILE A 176 -5.06 -8.94 0.39
CA ILE A 176 -6.44 -8.96 -0.16
C ILE A 176 -6.87 -10.36 -0.55
N ARG A 177 -6.00 -11.14 -1.20
CA ARG A 177 -6.31 -12.52 -1.60
C ARG A 177 -6.64 -13.43 -0.42
N ARG A 178 -6.00 -13.23 0.74
CA ARG A 178 -6.34 -13.97 1.97
C ARG A 178 -7.61 -13.45 2.68
N SER A 179 -8.18 -12.34 2.22
CA SER A 179 -9.24 -11.60 2.92
C SER A 179 -10.60 -11.60 2.25
N ALA A 180 -10.72 -12.18 1.07
CA ALA A 180 -11.95 -12.22 0.29
C ALA A 180 -12.06 -13.54 -0.47
N HIS A 181 -13.28 -13.97 -0.75
CA HIS A 181 -13.55 -15.09 -1.66
C HIS A 181 -13.07 -14.77 -3.07
N GLU A 182 -12.67 -15.77 -3.86
CA GLU A 182 -12.14 -15.56 -5.21
C GLU A 182 -13.09 -14.75 -6.11
N GLU A 183 -14.39 -14.98 -5.98
CA GLU A 183 -15.45 -14.26 -6.69
C GLU A 183 -15.54 -12.76 -6.34
N ASP A 184 -15.10 -12.38 -5.14
CA ASP A 184 -15.17 -11.01 -4.63
C ASP A 184 -13.86 -10.22 -4.84
N LEU A 185 -12.77 -10.90 -5.21
CA LEU A 185 -11.47 -10.28 -5.42
C LEU A 185 -11.51 -9.08 -6.39
N PRO A 186 -12.18 -9.16 -7.57
CA PRO A 186 -12.22 -8.01 -8.48
C PRO A 186 -12.83 -6.76 -7.83
N ALA A 187 -13.90 -6.92 -7.04
CA ALA A 187 -14.55 -5.81 -6.36
C ALA A 187 -13.70 -5.24 -5.21
N VAL A 188 -13.02 -6.10 -4.45
CA VAL A 188 -12.15 -5.68 -3.35
C VAL A 188 -10.88 -4.99 -3.86
N PHE A 189 -10.28 -5.47 -4.96
CA PHE A 189 -9.18 -4.77 -5.62
C PHE A 189 -9.59 -3.42 -6.19
N ALA A 190 -10.80 -3.31 -6.76
CA ALA A 190 -11.34 -2.03 -7.21
C ALA A 190 -11.49 -1.04 -6.03
N ALA A 191 -12.02 -1.51 -4.90
CA ALA A 191 -12.12 -0.69 -3.69
C ALA A 191 -10.74 -0.25 -3.17
N GLN A 192 -9.76 -1.16 -3.13
CA GLN A 192 -8.38 -0.83 -2.76
C GLN A 192 -7.79 0.26 -3.66
N PHE A 193 -7.98 0.13 -4.97
CA PHE A 193 -7.52 1.11 -5.94
C PHE A 193 -8.10 2.49 -5.64
N SER A 194 -9.43 2.60 -5.49
CA SER A 194 -10.08 3.88 -5.14
C SER A 194 -9.59 4.45 -3.81
N PHE A 195 -9.50 3.63 -2.76
CA PHE A 195 -9.07 4.11 -1.45
C PHE A 195 -7.60 4.55 -1.41
N SER A 196 -6.72 3.85 -2.11
CA SER A 196 -5.33 4.30 -2.25
C SER A 196 -5.24 5.64 -2.99
N HIS A 197 -6.06 5.88 -4.01
CA HIS A 197 -6.12 7.17 -4.71
C HIS A 197 -6.63 8.29 -3.82
N ILE A 198 -7.60 8.01 -2.95
CA ILE A 198 -8.02 8.98 -1.93
C ILE A 198 -6.85 9.37 -1.02
N CYS A 199 -6.02 8.40 -0.61
CA CYS A 199 -4.82 8.70 0.18
C CYS A 199 -3.84 9.61 -0.59
N TRP A 200 -3.64 9.36 -1.89
CA TRP A 200 -2.82 10.21 -2.76
C TRP A 200 -3.41 11.61 -2.95
N LEU A 201 -4.72 11.73 -3.13
CA LEU A 201 -5.44 13.01 -3.23
C LEU A 201 -5.28 13.86 -1.98
N LEU A 202 -5.10 13.24 -0.81
CA LEU A 202 -4.77 13.95 0.43
C LEU A 202 -3.28 14.32 0.49
N ALA A 203 -2.39 13.38 0.17
CA ALA A 203 -0.96 13.56 0.34
C ALA A 203 -0.36 14.58 -0.66
N TYR A 204 -0.83 14.65 -1.90
CA TYR A 204 -0.29 15.56 -2.91
C TYR A 204 -0.47 17.05 -2.57
N PRO A 205 -1.67 17.53 -2.16
CA PRO A 205 -1.82 18.90 -1.67
C PRO A 205 -0.98 19.18 -0.42
N LEU A 206 -0.85 18.21 0.50
CA LEU A 206 0.01 18.37 1.67
C LEU A 206 1.49 18.50 1.29
N ALA A 207 1.95 17.79 0.25
CA ALA A 207 3.32 17.91 -0.21
C ALA A 207 3.55 19.24 -0.96
N GLY A 208 2.66 19.57 -1.90
CA GLY A 208 2.81 20.72 -2.79
C GLY A 208 2.29 22.03 -2.22
N TRP A 209 0.98 22.12 -1.94
CA TRP A 209 0.34 23.38 -1.55
C TRP A 209 0.84 23.91 -0.20
N VAL A 210 0.98 23.03 0.80
CA VAL A 210 1.56 23.42 2.10
C VAL A 210 3.02 23.84 1.93
N GLY A 211 3.79 23.14 1.09
CA GLY A 211 5.18 23.48 0.79
C GLY A 211 5.32 24.84 0.13
N LEU A 212 4.44 25.17 -0.82
CA LEU A 212 4.40 26.45 -1.52
C LEU A 212 4.01 27.61 -0.58
N LYS A 213 3.04 27.40 0.32
CA LYS A 213 2.49 28.46 1.17
C LYS A 213 3.26 28.68 2.48
N PHE A 214 3.75 27.60 3.09
CA PHE A 214 4.34 27.61 4.43
C PHE A 214 5.80 27.11 4.46
N GLY A 215 6.35 26.73 3.30
CA GLY A 215 7.72 26.25 3.17
C GLY A 215 7.87 24.74 3.32
N LEU A 216 8.99 24.22 2.81
CA LEU A 216 9.23 22.77 2.72
C LEU A 216 9.35 22.07 4.08
N GLY A 217 9.88 22.75 5.11
CA GLY A 217 9.95 22.19 6.47
C GLY A 217 8.56 21.86 7.04
N VAL A 218 7.57 22.72 6.78
CA VAL A 218 6.18 22.50 7.21
C VAL A 218 5.54 21.37 6.42
N ALA A 219 5.79 21.28 5.11
CA ALA A 219 5.32 20.15 4.30
C ALA A 219 5.91 18.81 4.77
N LEU A 220 7.21 18.76 5.07
CA LEU A 220 7.89 17.59 5.64
C LEU A 220 7.27 17.17 6.98
N ALA A 221 7.02 18.13 7.88
CA ALA A 221 6.37 17.86 9.16
C ALA A 221 4.93 17.37 8.99
N ALA A 222 4.17 17.97 8.07
CA ALA A 222 2.79 17.58 7.78
C ALA A 222 2.71 16.15 7.21
N LEU A 223 3.58 15.79 6.26
CA LEU A 223 3.66 14.44 5.70
C LEU A 223 4.16 13.42 6.74
N SER A 224 5.10 13.81 7.59
CA SER A 224 5.54 12.96 8.72
C SER A 224 4.38 12.67 9.67
N CYS A 225 3.59 13.69 10.02
CA CYS A 225 2.39 13.54 10.83
C CYS A 225 1.37 12.61 10.15
N LEU A 226 1.13 12.80 8.85
CA LEU A 226 0.23 11.94 8.07
C LEU A 226 0.68 10.47 8.09
N ALA A 227 1.99 10.22 7.95
CA ALA A 227 2.57 8.89 8.03
C ALA A 227 2.41 8.27 9.43
N VAL A 228 2.64 9.06 10.49
CA VAL A 228 2.41 8.62 11.89
C VAL A 228 0.95 8.26 12.11
N VAL A 229 0.01 9.10 11.66
CA VAL A 229 -1.42 8.83 11.75
C VAL A 229 -1.78 7.54 11.02
N GLY A 230 -1.28 7.35 9.79
CA GLY A 230 -1.48 6.11 9.04
C GLY A 230 -0.92 4.88 9.77
N MET A 231 0.29 4.96 10.31
CA MET A 231 0.90 3.86 11.07
C MET A 231 0.12 3.53 12.34
N LEU A 232 -0.25 4.54 13.14
CA LEU A 232 -1.00 4.34 14.38
C LEU A 232 -2.40 3.79 14.11
N ALA A 233 -3.08 4.32 13.07
CA ALA A 233 -4.37 3.79 12.63
C ALA A 233 -4.24 2.32 12.19
N ALA A 234 -3.19 1.96 11.46
CA ALA A 234 -2.93 0.58 11.06
C ALA A 234 -2.71 -0.36 12.25
N VAL A 235 -1.90 0.05 13.23
CA VAL A 235 -1.67 -0.72 14.46
C VAL A 235 -2.98 -0.93 15.24
N ARG A 236 -3.84 0.10 15.27
CA ARG A 236 -5.11 0.07 16.01
C ARG A 236 -6.19 -0.75 15.29
N SER A 237 -6.24 -0.70 13.97
CA SER A 237 -7.26 -1.39 13.17
C SER A 237 -6.88 -2.80 12.75
N TRP A 238 -5.61 -3.19 12.84
CA TRP A 238 -5.11 -4.53 12.49
C TRP A 238 -4.66 -5.30 13.74
N PRO A 239 -5.53 -6.16 14.31
CA PRO A 239 -5.21 -6.98 15.48
C PRO A 239 -3.95 -7.82 15.29
N ARG A 240 -3.24 -8.10 16.39
CA ARG A 240 -2.06 -9.00 16.39
C ARG A 240 -2.45 -10.44 16.15
N ASP A 241 -3.60 -10.84 16.68
CA ASP A 241 -4.17 -12.18 16.60
C ASP A 241 -5.18 -12.21 15.43
N ASP A 242 -4.68 -12.09 14.20
CA ASP A 242 -5.47 -12.22 12.97
C ASP A 242 -5.67 -13.72 12.69
N GLN A 243 -6.40 -14.40 13.58
CA GLN A 243 -6.75 -15.80 13.40
C GLN A 243 -7.63 -15.91 12.15
N SER A 244 -7.12 -16.58 11.12
CA SER A 244 -7.87 -16.79 9.88
C SER A 244 -9.13 -17.61 10.13
N VAL A 245 -9.09 -18.49 11.14
CA VAL A 245 -10.17 -19.36 11.57
C VAL A 245 -10.81 -18.77 12.82
N LEU A 246 -12.09 -18.37 12.73
CA LEU A 246 -12.84 -17.83 13.86
C LEU A 246 -13.97 -18.78 14.25
N VAL A 247 -14.09 -19.04 15.55
CA VAL A 247 -15.25 -19.75 16.11
C VAL A 247 -16.44 -18.80 16.06
N HIS A 248 -17.52 -19.21 15.42
CA HIS A 248 -18.76 -18.45 15.37
C HIS A 248 -19.97 -19.40 15.26
N GLU A 249 -21.15 -18.83 15.45
CA GLU A 249 -22.42 -19.55 15.44
C GLU A 249 -23.45 -18.80 14.60
N HIS A 250 -24.37 -19.55 14.01
CA HIS A 250 -25.49 -19.03 13.24
C HIS A 250 -26.79 -19.52 13.86
N GLY A 251 -27.35 -18.78 14.82
CA GLY A 251 -28.63 -19.13 15.45
C GLY A 251 -29.83 -19.01 14.50
N ASP A 252 -29.66 -18.31 13.39
CA ASP A 252 -30.74 -17.99 12.44
C ASP A 252 -30.76 -18.91 11.21
N LEU A 253 -29.79 -19.82 11.07
CA LEU A 253 -29.72 -20.75 9.94
C LEU A 253 -30.40 -22.09 10.29
N PRO A 254 -31.24 -22.64 9.40
CA PRO A 254 -31.76 -24.00 9.54
C PRO A 254 -30.63 -25.03 9.66
N ASP A 255 -30.79 -26.06 10.51
CA ASP A 255 -29.77 -27.10 10.75
C ASP A 255 -29.33 -27.85 9.47
N ASP A 256 -30.16 -27.86 8.42
CA ASP A 256 -29.89 -28.48 7.13
C ASP A 256 -29.23 -27.54 6.11
N HIS A 257 -28.94 -26.29 6.48
CA HIS A 257 -28.36 -25.30 5.58
C HIS A 257 -26.99 -25.78 5.06
N ALA A 258 -26.73 -25.57 3.76
CA ALA A 258 -25.52 -26.08 3.09
C ALA A 258 -24.21 -25.67 3.79
N HIS A 259 -24.21 -24.49 4.42
CA HIS A 259 -23.10 -23.99 5.22
C HIS A 259 -22.80 -24.85 6.47
N LEU A 260 -23.83 -25.20 7.26
CA LEU A 260 -23.68 -26.04 8.46
C LEU A 260 -23.31 -27.48 8.10
N ARG A 261 -23.76 -27.98 6.95
CA ARG A 261 -23.31 -29.28 6.44
C ARG A 261 -21.82 -29.33 6.11
N SER A 262 -21.22 -28.21 5.72
CA SER A 262 -19.80 -28.13 5.35
C SER A 262 -18.87 -27.95 6.56
N TYR A 263 -19.33 -27.28 7.62
CA TYR A 263 -18.47 -26.86 8.73
C TYR A 263 -18.91 -27.37 10.13
N GLY A 264 -20.06 -28.04 10.22
CA GLY A 264 -20.61 -28.57 11.47
C GLY A 264 -21.69 -27.67 12.08
N VAL A 265 -22.51 -28.27 12.93
CA VAL A 265 -23.54 -27.56 13.70
C VAL A 265 -22.85 -26.79 14.84
N ALA A 266 -23.32 -25.57 15.10
CA ALA A 266 -22.67 -24.59 15.97
C ALA A 266 -22.30 -25.11 17.38
N PRO A 267 -21.26 -24.54 18.03
CA PRO A 267 -20.29 -23.59 17.47
C PRO A 267 -19.25 -24.28 16.56
N HIS A 268 -18.96 -23.69 15.40
CA HIS A 268 -17.98 -24.21 14.43
C HIS A 268 -16.92 -23.17 14.06
N ALA A 269 -15.82 -23.63 13.46
CA ALA A 269 -14.66 -22.81 13.13
C ALA A 269 -14.21 -23.04 11.69
N HIS A 270 -14.12 -21.97 10.90
CA HIS A 270 -13.58 -22.02 9.54
C HIS A 270 -12.94 -20.67 9.15
N PRO A 271 -12.18 -20.62 8.04
CA PRO A 271 -11.66 -19.36 7.51
C PRO A 271 -12.76 -18.29 7.39
N PHE A 272 -12.59 -17.14 8.06
CA PHE A 272 -13.63 -16.11 8.13
C PHE A 272 -13.37 -14.99 7.12
N VAL A 273 -14.38 -14.72 6.32
CA VAL A 273 -14.39 -13.70 5.26
C VAL A 273 -15.74 -13.00 5.31
N ILE A 274 -15.75 -11.67 5.12
CA ILE A 274 -17.02 -10.93 5.03
C ILE A 274 -17.75 -11.32 3.75
N ASP A 275 -18.93 -11.90 3.90
CA ASP A 275 -19.78 -12.36 2.79
C ASP A 275 -21.27 -12.15 3.10
N THR A 276 -22.16 -12.82 2.36
CA THR A 276 -23.61 -12.69 2.54
C THR A 276 -24.11 -13.22 3.88
N LEU A 277 -23.46 -14.27 4.42
CA LEU A 277 -23.76 -14.90 5.70
C LEU A 277 -22.99 -14.21 6.84
N HIS A 278 -21.79 -13.71 6.56
CA HIS A 278 -20.87 -13.09 7.50
C HIS A 278 -20.77 -11.58 7.26
N ARG A 279 -21.83 -10.83 7.59
CA ARG A 279 -21.89 -9.38 7.29
C ARG A 279 -21.07 -8.50 8.23
N ARG A 280 -20.53 -9.03 9.32
CA ARG A 280 -19.72 -8.31 10.31
C ARG A 280 -18.62 -9.22 10.82
N TRP A 281 -17.46 -8.64 11.12
CA TRP A 281 -16.40 -9.37 11.79
C TRP A 281 -16.86 -9.68 13.23
N PRO A 282 -16.60 -10.88 13.78
CA PRO A 282 -16.90 -11.19 15.18
C PRO A 282 -15.97 -10.35 16.07
N GLY A 283 -16.53 -9.44 16.88
CA GLY A 283 -15.77 -8.54 17.75
C GLY A 283 -16.43 -7.19 17.99
#